data_AF-A0A510TA74-F1
#
_entry.id   AF-A0A510TA74-F1
#
_cell.length_a   1.000
_cell.length_b   1.000
_cell.length_c   1.000
_cell.angle_alpha   90.00
_cell.angle_beta   90.00
_cell.angle_gamma   90.00
#
_symmetry.space_group_name_H-M   'P 1'
#
loop_
_entity.id
_entity.type
_entity.pdbx_description
1 polymer ?
#
loop_
_entity_poly.entity_id
_entity_poly.type
_entity_poly.pdbx_seq_one_letter_code
_entity_poly.pdbx_strand_id
1 'polypeptide(L)' 'MSAQVLERFPAGSPRGSWPAEEYAAARRAQGEAATVVMDLKSDAFLVVVPGQDED' A
#
# COMPACT_ATOMS: atom_id res chain seq x y z
N MET A 1 2.58 16.92 0.02
CA MET A 1 2.56 15.47 0.33
C MET A 1 1.59 14.75 -0.59
N SER A 2 1.97 14.59 -1.86
CA SER A 2 1.27 13.70 -2.77
C SER A 2 1.65 12.25 -2.47
N ALA A 3 0.73 11.41 -2.01
CA ALA A 3 1.00 9.98 -1.86
C ALA A 3 0.83 9.28 -3.21
N GLN A 4 1.85 8.53 -3.65
CA GLN A 4 1.77 7.74 -4.87
C GLN A 4 1.30 6.33 -4.53
N VAL A 5 0.22 5.89 -5.18
CA VAL A 5 -0.24 4.50 -5.08
C VAL A 5 0.69 3.62 -5.91
N LEU A 6 1.37 2.67 -5.26
CA LEU A 6 2.19 1.67 -5.92
C LEU A 6 1.33 0.51 -6.44
N GLU A 7 0.48 -0.04 -5.58
CA GLU A 7 -0.31 -1.23 -5.90
C GLU A 7 -1.64 -1.26 -5.12
N ARG A 8 -2.61 -2.02 -5.62
CA ARG A 8 -3.97 -2.14 -5.09
C ARG A 8 -4.32 -3.61 -4.90
N PHE A 9 -4.89 -3.95 -3.77
CA PHE A 9 -5.26 -5.31 -3.39
C PHE A 9 -6.73 -5.36 -2.95
N PRO A 10 -7.51 -6.38 -3.33
CA PRO A 10 -8.88 -6.52 -2.86
C PRO A 10 -8.93 -6.83 -1.36
N ALA A 11 -9.86 -6.23 -0.62
CA ALA A 11 -10.00 -6.48 0.82
C ALA A 11 -10.54 -7.88 1.13
N GLY A 12 -11.17 -8.55 0.16
CA GLY A 12 -11.68 -9.92 0.27
C GLY A 12 -10.66 -11.04 0.09
N SER A 13 -9.39 -10.84 0.48
CA SER A 13 -8.35 -11.86 0.33
C SER A 13 -8.65 -13.11 1.20
N PRO A 14 -8.20 -14.32 0.80
CA PRO A 14 -8.39 -15.54 1.57
C PRO A 14 -7.89 -15.36 3.01
N ARG A 15 -8.62 -15.92 3.99
CA ARG A 15 -8.22 -15.79 5.41
C ARG A 15 -6.79 -16.27 5.61
N GLY A 16 -5.96 -15.40 6.18
CA GLY A 16 -4.54 -15.66 6.45
C GLY A 16 -3.59 -15.06 5.41
N SER A 17 -4.09 -14.53 4.29
CA SER A 17 -3.29 -13.80 3.31
C SER A 17 -3.44 -12.29 3.51
N TRP A 18 -2.32 -11.59 3.64
CA TRP A 18 -2.27 -10.13 3.82
C TRP A 18 -1.39 -9.50 2.72
N PRO A 19 -1.79 -9.63 1.43
CA PRO A 19 -0.90 -9.33 0.30
C PRO A 19 -0.46 -7.86 0.26
N ALA A 20 -1.33 -6.93 0.69
CA ALA A 20 -0.98 -5.51 0.80
C ALA A 20 0.08 -5.24 1.87
N GLU A 21 -0.01 -5.93 3.01
CA GLU A 21 0.93 -5.77 4.12
C GLU A 21 2.27 -6.43 3.81
N GLU A 22 2.28 -7.61 3.19
CA GLU A 22 3.49 -8.27 2.70
C GLU A 22 4.20 -7.42 1.65
N TYR A 23 3.46 -6.87 0.69
CA TYR A 23 4.02 -5.98 -0.32
C TYR A 23 4.58 -4.69 0.29
N ALA A 24 3.85 -4.06 1.22
CA ALA A 24 4.33 -2.88 1.92
C ALA A 24 5.59 -3.19 2.77
N ALA A 25 5.65 -4.35 3.42
CA ALA A 25 6.83 -4.79 4.17
C ALA A 25 8.04 -5.02 3.25
N ALA A 26 7.86 -5.64 2.09
CA ALA A 26 8.91 -5.80 1.09
C ALA A 26 9.42 -4.45 0.56
N ARG A 27 8.51 -3.48 0.30
CA ARG A 27 8.88 -2.12 -0.09
C ARG A 27 9.67 -1.39 0.99
N ARG A 28 9.25 -1.51 2.26
CA ARG A 28 9.99 -0.98 3.42
C ARG A 28 11.38 -1.60 3.57
N ALA A 29 11.51 -2.91 3.33
CA ALA A 29 12.81 -3.57 3.34
C ALA A 29 13.75 -3.07 2.22
N GLN A 30 13.19 -2.57 1.11
CA GLN A 30 13.95 -1.92 0.04
C GLN A 30 14.24 -0.44 0.30
N GLY A 31 13.78 0.13 1.43
CA GLY A 31 13.99 1.52 1.79
C GLY A 31 12.87 2.48 1.35
N GLU A 32 11.81 1.97 0.72
CA GLU A 32 10.64 2.77 0.36
C GLU A 32 9.67 2.86 1.56
N ALA A 33 9.25 4.06 1.93
CA ALA A 33 8.31 4.28 3.04
C ALA A 33 6.85 3.90 2.69
N ALA A 34 6.64 2.68 2.20
CA ALA A 34 5.33 2.18 1.81
C ALA A 34 4.39 2.06 3.01
N THR A 35 3.11 2.36 2.80
CA THR A 35 2.04 2.32 3.79
C THR A 35 0.79 1.72 3.17
N VAL A 36 0.09 0.88 3.94
CA VAL A 36 -1.19 0.31 3.52
C VAL A 36 -2.31 1.24 3.97
N VAL A 37 -3.17 1.64 3.04
CA VAL A 37 -4.35 2.47 3.26
C VAL A 37 -5.57 1.70 2.78
N MET A 38 -6.64 1.68 3.58
CA MET A 38 -7.90 1.04 3.19
C MET A 38 -8.77 2.04 2.43
N ASP A 39 -9.04 1.75 1.16
CA ASP A 39 -10.05 2.43 0.37
C ASP A 39 -11.42 1.82 0.64
N LEU A 40 -12.20 2.51 1.48
CA LEU A 40 -13.55 2.12 1.86
C LEU A 40 -14.54 2.15 0.67
N LYS A 41 -14.25 2.95 -0.35
CA LYS A 41 -15.15 3.11 -1.50
C LYS A 41 -15.11 1.91 -2.43
N SER A 42 -13.93 1.34 -2.62
CA SER A 42 -13.69 0.20 -3.52
C SER A 42 -13.48 -1.11 -2.76
N ASP A 43 -13.56 -1.10 -1.43
CA ASP A 43 -13.28 -2.24 -0.55
C ASP A 43 -11.91 -2.88 -0.89
N ALA A 44 -10.88 -2.03 -0.92
CA ALA A 44 -9.54 -2.42 -1.37
C ALA A 44 -8.46 -1.79 -0.49
N PHE A 45 -7.36 -2.51 -0.32
CA PHE A 45 -6.15 -1.99 0.30
C PHE A 45 -5.21 -1.42 -0.77
N LEU A 46 -4.78 -0.19 -0.57
CA LEU A 46 -3.84 0.51 -1.43
C LEU A 46 -2.51 0.59 -0.72
N VAL A 47 -1.43 0.17 -1.38
CA VAL A 47 -0.07 0.42 -0.90
C VAL A 47 0.40 1.72 -1.51
N VAL A 48 0.65 2.71 -0.67
CA VAL A 48 1.08 4.05 -1.06
C VAL A 48 2.45 4.36 -0.51
N VAL A 49 3.27 5.09 -1.26
CA VAL A 49 4.50 5.70 -0.77
C VAL A 49 4.31 7.20 -0.68
N PRO A 50 4.98 7.90 0.26
CA PRO A 50 5.08 9.34 0.18
C PRO A 50 5.75 9.68 -1.16
N GLY A 51 5.04 10.37 -2.04
CA GLY A 51 5.67 10.97 -3.20
C GLY A 51 6.66 12.00 -2.69
N GLN A 52 7.85 12.03 -3.29
CA GLN A 52 8.73 13.16 -3.12
C GLN A 52 8.00 14.36 -3.70
N ASP A 53 7.42 15.21 -2.84
CA ASP A 53 7.23 16.60 -3.21
C ASP A 53 8.66 17.12 -3.46
N GLU A 54 9.07 17.13 -4.73
CA GLU A 54 10.18 17.93 -5.20
C GLU A 54 9.77 19.40 -5.00
N ASP A 55 10.18 19.98 -3.88
CA ASP A 55 10.35 21.44 -3.70
C ASP A 55 11.84 21.75 -3.58
#